data_AF-A0A9N7MXA1-F1
#
_entry.id   AF-A0A9N7MXA1-F1
#
_cell.length_a   1.000
_cell.length_b   1.000
_cell.length_c   1.000
_cell.angle_alpha   90.00
_cell.angle_beta   90.00
_cell.angle_gamma   90.00
#
_symmetry.space_group_name_H-M   'P 1'
#
loop_
_entity.id
_entity.type
_entity.pdbx_description
1 polymer ?
#
loop_
_entity_poly.entity_id
_entity_poly.type
_entity_poly.pdbx_seq_one_letter_code
_entity_poly.pdbx_strand_id
1 'polypeptide(L)'
;MYKPISAIKNYVAAVSGQGFLARDITFENTAGPTNHQAAALRINADLAAVFRCTISGHQDTLYVHSFRQFYRECDIYGTIDFIFGNAAAVFQACNIISRLPLPGQATVVTAQSRDSPDETTGISIQNCSILPTDDLQSKSSMVSSYLGRPWRNYSRTVVLESYIDDFIKPQGWTNWVGEQGLDTLYYGEYDNYGPGSGTDRRVTWAGYHVMDYYDASNFTVSEFIAGEEWLDSTSFPYDGGL
;
A
#
# COMPACT_ATOMS: atom_id res chain seq x y z
N MET A 1 10.22 -4.46 16.30
CA MET A 1 10.66 -3.17 16.87
C MET A 1 9.48 -2.22 16.81
N TYR A 2 9.02 -1.68 17.95
CA TYR A 2 7.88 -0.76 18.01
C TYR A 2 8.21 0.51 17.22
N LYS A 3 7.41 0.85 16.21
CA LYS A 3 7.58 2.04 15.36
C LYS A 3 6.65 3.14 15.91
N PRO A 4 7.15 4.10 16.72
CA PRO A 4 6.32 5.21 17.17
C PRO A 4 6.01 6.14 16.00
N ILE A 5 4.75 6.59 15.91
CA ILE A 5 4.25 7.52 14.88
C ILE A 5 5.09 8.83 14.84
N SER A 6 5.78 9.17 15.94
CA SER A 6 6.63 10.36 16.11
C SER A 6 8.04 10.28 15.51
N ALA A 7 8.45 9.16 14.90
CA ALA A 7 9.84 8.95 14.46
C ALA A 7 10.19 9.43 13.04
N ILE A 8 9.21 9.74 12.18
CA ILE A 8 9.50 10.09 10.78
C ILE A 8 9.56 11.61 10.62
N LYS A 9 10.77 12.17 10.77
CA LYS A 9 11.06 13.59 10.54
C LYS A 9 11.68 13.87 9.17
N ASN A 10 12.06 12.83 8.44
CA ASN A 10 12.73 12.93 7.16
C ASN A 10 11.73 12.60 6.06
N TYR A 11 11.16 13.66 5.46
CA TYR A 11 10.33 13.58 4.27
C TYR A 11 10.79 14.62 3.24
N VAL A 12 10.64 14.32 1.95
CA VAL A 12 10.95 15.26 0.87
C VAL A 12 9.81 16.26 0.69
N ALA A 13 8.57 15.76 0.69
CA ALA A 13 7.37 16.59 0.68
C ALA A 13 6.37 16.15 1.76
N ALA A 14 5.78 17.13 2.45
CA ALA A 14 4.68 16.91 3.38
C ALA A 14 3.50 17.82 3.01
N VAL A 15 2.35 17.21 2.78
CA VAL A 15 1.12 17.87 2.36
C VAL A 15 0.10 17.80 3.50
N SER A 16 -0.46 18.96 3.87
CA SER A 16 -1.52 19.06 4.89
C SER A 16 -2.73 19.90 4.43
N GLY A 17 -2.71 20.42 3.20
CA GLY A 17 -3.82 21.21 2.66
C GLY A 17 -4.84 20.32 1.96
N GLN A 18 -6.11 20.44 2.33
CA GLN A 18 -7.23 19.74 1.69
C GLN A 18 -7.29 20.03 0.19
N GLY A 19 -7.69 19.03 -0.60
CA GLY A 19 -7.83 19.18 -2.05
C GLY A 19 -6.50 19.24 -2.79
N PHE A 20 -5.41 18.74 -2.20
CA PHE A 20 -4.12 18.72 -2.86
C PHE A 20 -4.15 17.83 -4.11
N LEU A 21 -3.69 18.39 -5.23
CA LEU A 21 -3.54 17.69 -6.50
C LEU A 21 -2.08 17.70 -6.92
N ALA A 22 -1.54 16.55 -7.29
CA ALA A 22 -0.24 16.43 -7.94
C ALA A 22 -0.37 15.63 -9.23
N ARG A 23 0.32 16.10 -10.28
CA ARG A 23 0.42 15.37 -11.55
C ARG A 23 1.77 15.53 -12.23
N ASP A 24 2.16 14.50 -12.97
CA ASP A 24 3.32 14.52 -13.87
C ASP A 24 4.62 14.98 -13.16
N ILE A 25 4.83 14.53 -11.90
CA ILE A 25 5.96 14.93 -11.05
C ILE A 25 6.53 13.74 -10.25
N THR A 26 7.84 13.80 -9.95
CA THR A 26 8.54 12.82 -9.10
C THR A 26 8.80 13.38 -7.69
N PHE A 27 8.44 12.60 -6.67
CA PHE A 27 8.88 12.77 -5.28
C PHE A 27 9.89 11.67 -4.96
N GLU A 28 11.15 12.03 -4.74
CA GLU A 28 12.22 11.04 -4.50
C GLU A 28 13.03 11.34 -3.25
N ASN A 29 13.13 10.35 -2.36
CA ASN A 29 14.04 10.38 -1.22
C ASN A 29 15.28 9.50 -1.47
N THR A 30 16.44 10.14 -1.58
CA THR A 30 17.73 9.50 -1.91
C THR A 30 18.55 9.10 -0.68
N ALA A 31 17.99 9.12 0.54
CA ALA A 31 18.70 8.73 1.76
C ALA A 31 19.28 7.29 1.66
N GLY A 32 18.63 6.41 0.90
CA GLY A 32 19.09 5.03 0.69
C GLY A 32 18.76 4.10 1.85
N PRO A 33 18.95 2.78 1.67
CA PRO A 33 18.39 1.76 2.56
C PRO A 33 19.12 1.63 3.90
N THR A 34 20.32 2.21 4.04
CA THR A 34 21.09 2.25 5.31
C THR A 34 20.57 3.30 6.29
N ASN A 35 19.76 4.26 5.83
CA ASN A 35 19.23 5.34 6.65
C ASN A 35 17.83 5.03 7.23
N HIS A 36 17.40 3.77 7.15
CA HIS A 36 16.12 3.29 7.66
C HIS A 36 14.94 4.13 7.11
N GLN A 37 14.03 4.61 7.97
CA GLN A 37 12.82 5.32 7.57
C GLN A 37 13.11 6.65 6.89
N ALA A 38 12.70 6.78 5.62
CA ALA A 38 12.90 8.00 4.83
C ALA A 38 11.78 8.18 3.80
N ALA A 39 10.79 8.99 4.14
CA ALA A 39 9.63 9.19 3.27
C ALA A 39 9.95 10.11 2.09
N ALA A 40 9.45 9.78 0.91
CA ALA A 40 9.45 10.69 -0.23
C ALA A 40 8.24 11.63 -0.15
N LEU A 41 7.07 11.08 0.14
CA LEU A 41 5.83 11.84 0.21
C LEU A 41 5.02 11.46 1.44
N ARG A 42 4.60 12.46 2.22
CA ARG A 42 3.61 12.33 3.28
C ARG A 42 2.37 13.14 2.92
N ILE A 43 1.21 12.49 2.89
CA ILE A 43 -0.08 13.17 2.72
C ILE A 43 -0.90 13.02 3.99
N ASN A 44 -1.24 14.17 4.58
CA ASN A 44 -2.15 14.32 5.71
C ASN A 44 -3.23 15.35 5.34
N ALA A 45 -3.95 15.08 4.27
CA ALA A 45 -4.93 15.98 3.68
C ALA A 45 -6.12 15.17 3.17
N ASP A 46 -7.33 15.67 3.38
CA ASP A 46 -8.54 15.10 2.80
C ASP A 46 -8.68 15.52 1.34
N LEU A 47 -9.33 14.67 0.55
CA LEU A 47 -9.58 14.89 -0.88
C LEU A 47 -8.29 15.11 -1.68
N ALA A 48 -7.22 14.40 -1.32
CA ALA A 48 -5.94 14.50 -2.01
C ALA A 48 -5.88 13.50 -3.17
N ALA A 49 -5.51 13.95 -4.36
CA ALA A 49 -5.32 13.09 -5.52
C ALA A 49 -3.94 13.24 -6.17
N VAL A 50 -3.35 12.12 -6.59
CA VAL A 50 -2.02 12.04 -7.18
C VAL A 50 -2.10 11.24 -8.48
N PHE A 51 -1.72 11.84 -9.61
CA PHE A 51 -1.95 11.25 -10.94
C PHE A 51 -0.70 11.28 -11.82
N ARG A 52 -0.24 10.14 -12.32
CA ARG A 52 1.00 10.04 -13.14
C ARG A 52 2.23 10.63 -12.43
N CYS A 53 2.34 10.34 -11.15
CA CYS A 53 3.49 10.73 -10.35
C CYS A 53 4.36 9.52 -10.05
N THR A 54 5.66 9.75 -9.91
CA THR A 54 6.59 8.76 -9.37
C THR A 54 6.87 9.09 -7.90
N ILE A 55 6.72 8.11 -7.01
CA ILE A 55 7.08 8.24 -5.59
C ILE A 55 8.15 7.20 -5.28
N SER A 56 9.39 7.65 -5.10
CA SER A 56 10.57 6.78 -5.04
C SER A 56 11.33 6.89 -3.73
N GLY A 57 11.61 5.74 -3.11
CA GLY A 57 12.37 5.64 -1.87
C GLY A 57 12.80 4.21 -1.58
N HIS A 58 13.13 3.92 -0.32
CA HIS A 58 13.43 2.58 0.17
C HIS A 58 12.45 2.20 1.28
N GLN A 59 12.84 2.33 2.55
CA GLN A 59 11.95 2.07 3.67
C GLN A 59 11.07 3.29 3.93
N ASP A 60 9.77 3.06 4.14
CA ASP A 60 8.77 4.10 4.42
C ASP A 60 8.58 5.13 3.30
N THR A 61 8.58 4.74 2.01
CA THR A 61 8.53 5.68 0.87
C THR A 61 7.30 6.61 0.88
N LEU A 62 6.09 6.06 0.96
CA LEU A 62 4.83 6.79 0.86
C LEU A 62 4.04 6.68 2.16
N TYR A 63 3.93 7.81 2.86
CA TYR A 63 3.17 7.93 4.09
C TYR A 63 1.75 8.45 3.81
N VAL A 64 0.81 7.51 3.60
CA VAL A 64 -0.63 7.77 3.51
C VAL A 64 -1.21 8.01 4.92
N HIS A 65 -0.89 9.17 5.50
CA HIS A 65 -1.04 9.40 6.93
C HIS A 65 -2.51 9.32 7.41
N SER A 66 -3.41 10.11 6.83
CA SER A 66 -4.81 10.21 7.25
C SER A 66 -5.71 10.78 6.14
N PHE A 67 -7.03 10.69 6.34
CA PHE A 67 -8.10 11.18 5.45
C PHE A 67 -8.22 10.41 4.13
N ARG A 68 -9.06 10.89 3.19
CA ARG A 68 -9.31 10.25 1.90
C ARG A 68 -8.25 10.65 0.88
N GLN A 69 -7.67 9.67 0.20
CA GLN A 69 -6.58 9.86 -0.75
C GLN A 69 -6.77 8.95 -1.97
N PHE A 70 -6.44 9.46 -3.15
CA PHE A 70 -6.53 8.72 -4.42
C PHE A 70 -5.21 8.80 -5.20
N TYR A 71 -4.74 7.66 -5.69
CA TYR A 71 -3.51 7.54 -6.48
C TYR A 71 -3.83 6.82 -7.79
N ARG A 72 -3.56 7.46 -8.93
CA ARG A 72 -3.87 6.91 -10.26
C ARG A 72 -2.62 6.92 -11.13
N GLU A 73 -2.35 5.80 -11.80
CA GLU A 73 -1.25 5.69 -12.78
C GLU A 73 0.11 6.13 -12.20
N CYS A 74 0.34 5.84 -10.92
CA CYS A 74 1.58 6.19 -10.24
C CYS A 74 2.58 5.04 -10.27
N ASP A 75 3.87 5.38 -10.31
CA ASP A 75 4.96 4.44 -10.04
C ASP A 75 5.46 4.64 -8.60
N ILE A 76 5.35 3.60 -7.76
CA ILE A 76 5.69 3.69 -6.34
C ILE A 76 6.78 2.66 -6.03
N TYR A 77 7.95 3.14 -5.62
CA TYR A 77 9.10 2.29 -5.35
C TYR A 77 9.47 2.22 -3.87
N GLY A 78 9.80 1.04 -3.37
CA GLY A 78 10.36 0.92 -2.03
C GLY A 78 10.80 -0.49 -1.65
N THR A 79 11.18 -0.66 -0.38
CA THR A 79 11.64 -1.93 0.17
C THR A 79 10.73 -2.40 1.31
N ILE A 80 10.80 -1.75 2.47
CA ILE A 80 10.09 -2.14 3.69
C ILE A 80 9.00 -1.11 4.00
N ASP A 81 7.77 -1.58 4.23
CA ASP A 81 6.62 -0.78 4.64
C ASP A 81 6.42 0.45 3.75
N PHE A 82 6.63 0.31 2.44
CA PHE A 82 6.84 1.48 1.60
C PHE A 82 5.54 2.19 1.19
N ILE A 83 4.38 1.59 1.46
CA ILE A 83 3.08 2.25 1.52
C ILE A 83 2.50 2.03 2.92
N PHE A 84 2.39 3.07 3.73
CA PHE A 84 2.02 2.90 5.14
C PHE A 84 1.24 4.08 5.70
N GLY A 85 0.47 3.83 6.76
CA GLY A 85 -0.32 4.85 7.46
C GLY A 85 -1.77 4.43 7.71
N ASN A 86 -2.63 5.42 8.00
CA ASN A 86 -4.03 5.23 8.37
C ASN A 86 -5.01 6.09 7.54
N ALA A 87 -4.68 6.41 6.29
CA ALA A 87 -5.64 7.00 5.36
C ALA A 87 -6.74 6.00 4.95
N ALA A 88 -7.83 6.50 4.37
CA ALA A 88 -8.65 5.75 3.43
C ALA A 88 -8.07 6.03 2.04
N ALA A 89 -7.18 5.14 1.57
CA ALA A 89 -6.40 5.35 0.35
C ALA A 89 -6.74 4.31 -0.71
N VAL A 90 -7.06 4.76 -1.92
CA VAL A 90 -7.22 3.89 -3.10
C VAL A 90 -6.09 4.14 -4.08
N PHE A 91 -5.41 3.06 -4.48
CA PHE A 91 -4.43 3.02 -5.56
C PHE A 91 -5.06 2.33 -6.75
N GLN A 92 -5.07 2.98 -7.91
CA GLN A 92 -5.70 2.47 -9.12
C GLN A 92 -4.78 2.58 -10.32
N ALA A 93 -4.63 1.51 -11.10
CA ALA A 93 -3.75 1.50 -12.28
C ALA A 93 -2.28 1.88 -11.98
N CYS A 94 -1.80 1.65 -10.75
CA CYS A 94 -0.44 1.99 -10.34
C CYS A 94 0.53 0.81 -10.55
N ASN A 95 1.80 1.14 -10.78
CA ASN A 95 2.89 0.18 -10.63
C ASN A 95 3.47 0.29 -9.21
N ILE A 96 3.41 -0.79 -8.46
CA ILE A 96 3.90 -0.90 -7.09
C ILE A 96 5.15 -1.78 -7.10
N ILE A 97 6.31 -1.16 -6.99
CA ILE A 97 7.59 -1.74 -7.40
C ILE A 97 8.52 -1.95 -6.21
N SER A 98 8.73 -3.21 -5.85
CA SER A 98 9.63 -3.60 -4.77
C SER A 98 11.09 -3.60 -5.25
N ARG A 99 11.96 -2.88 -4.53
CA ARG A 99 13.40 -2.83 -4.77
C ARG A 99 14.13 -3.91 -3.97
N LEU A 100 15.34 -4.27 -4.41
CA LEU A 100 16.23 -5.13 -3.63
C LEU A 100 16.57 -4.44 -2.28
N PRO A 101 16.25 -5.06 -1.12
CA PRO A 101 16.57 -4.49 0.18
C PRO A 101 18.01 -4.83 0.61
N LEU A 102 18.44 -4.39 1.79
CA LEU A 102 19.74 -4.80 2.33
C LEU A 102 19.77 -6.31 2.62
N PRO A 103 20.96 -6.95 2.64
CA PRO A 103 21.08 -8.35 3.01
C PRO A 103 20.39 -8.67 4.34
N GLY A 104 19.58 -9.74 4.34
CA GLY A 104 18.82 -10.18 5.52
C GLY A 104 17.50 -9.45 5.77
N GLN A 105 17.15 -8.45 4.95
CA GLN A 105 15.85 -7.79 4.99
C GLN A 105 14.86 -8.44 4.03
N ALA A 106 13.57 -8.28 4.34
CA ALA A 106 12.45 -8.59 3.45
C ALA A 106 12.00 -7.33 2.71
N THR A 107 11.20 -7.50 1.65
CA THR A 107 10.35 -6.42 1.14
C THR A 107 8.93 -6.57 1.66
N VAL A 108 8.27 -5.44 1.93
CA VAL A 108 6.90 -5.41 2.42
C VAL A 108 6.20 -4.21 1.78
N VAL A 109 5.17 -4.48 0.99
CA VAL A 109 4.46 -3.42 0.25
C VAL A 109 3.69 -2.51 1.21
N THR A 110 2.81 -3.09 2.04
CA THR A 110 1.94 -2.30 2.92
C THR A 110 2.21 -2.50 4.42
N ALA A 111 2.08 -1.40 5.18
CA ALA A 111 2.00 -1.44 6.63
C ALA A 111 0.89 -0.52 7.13
N GLN A 112 -0.35 -1.01 7.07
CA GLN A 112 -1.55 -0.24 7.41
C GLN A 112 -1.75 -0.20 8.93
N SER A 113 -2.13 0.97 9.46
CA SER A 113 -2.12 1.25 10.90
C SER A 113 -3.47 1.63 11.51
N ARG A 114 -4.56 1.04 11.04
CA ARG A 114 -5.88 1.16 11.67
C ARG A 114 -5.84 0.52 13.05
N ASP A 115 -6.21 1.28 14.09
CA ASP A 115 -6.06 0.87 15.49
C ASP A 115 -7.41 0.66 16.21
N SER A 116 -8.52 0.99 15.54
CA SER A 116 -9.88 0.76 16.04
C SER A 116 -10.81 0.25 14.92
N PRO A 117 -11.78 -0.64 15.22
CA PRO A 117 -12.75 -1.09 14.23
C PRO A 117 -13.71 0.02 13.78
N ASP A 118 -13.86 1.08 14.58
CA ASP A 118 -14.72 2.24 14.26
C ASP A 118 -14.09 3.17 13.21
N GLU A 119 -12.80 3.01 12.90
CA GLU A 119 -12.13 3.75 11.85
C GLU A 119 -12.51 3.19 10.47
N THR A 120 -12.94 4.07 9.57
CA THR A 120 -13.30 3.74 8.18
C THR A 120 -12.09 3.74 7.24
N THR A 121 -10.86 3.63 7.78
CA THR A 121 -9.59 3.75 7.05
C THR A 121 -9.08 2.40 6.54
N GLY A 122 -8.10 2.42 5.63
CA GLY A 122 -7.57 1.23 4.97
C GLY A 122 -6.83 1.56 3.68
N ILE A 123 -6.09 0.60 3.16
CA ILE A 123 -5.42 0.70 1.85
C ILE A 123 -6.11 -0.25 0.88
N SER A 124 -6.62 0.27 -0.23
CA SER A 124 -7.17 -0.50 -1.35
C SER A 124 -6.24 -0.37 -2.55
N ILE A 125 -5.78 -1.51 -3.07
CA ILE A 125 -4.93 -1.60 -4.27
C ILE A 125 -5.77 -2.28 -5.35
N GLN A 126 -6.28 -1.50 -6.31
CA GLN A 126 -7.17 -1.98 -7.36
C GLN A 126 -6.52 -1.85 -8.73
N ASN A 127 -6.63 -2.87 -9.59
CA ASN A 127 -6.13 -2.83 -10.97
C ASN A 127 -4.67 -2.35 -11.06
N CYS A 128 -3.82 -2.77 -10.11
CA CYS A 128 -2.42 -2.37 -10.03
C CYS A 128 -1.51 -3.50 -10.53
N SER A 129 -0.24 -3.17 -10.81
CA SER A 129 0.81 -4.17 -11.02
C SER A 129 1.78 -4.16 -9.85
N ILE A 130 1.88 -5.29 -9.13
CA ILE A 130 2.83 -5.50 -8.04
C ILE A 130 4.06 -6.23 -8.59
N LEU A 131 5.15 -5.48 -8.74
CA LEU A 131 6.33 -5.89 -9.51
C LEU A 131 7.61 -5.81 -8.66
N PRO A 132 8.63 -6.63 -8.94
CA PRO A 132 9.98 -6.45 -8.45
C PRO A 132 10.82 -5.63 -9.45
N THR A 133 11.89 -4.99 -8.96
CA THR A 133 13.00 -4.58 -9.83
C THR A 133 13.77 -5.80 -10.33
N ASP A 134 14.45 -5.70 -11.48
CA ASP A 134 15.21 -6.83 -12.08
C ASP A 134 16.23 -7.46 -11.11
N ASP A 135 16.89 -6.65 -10.30
CA ASP A 135 17.86 -7.09 -9.31
C ASP A 135 17.22 -7.79 -8.10
N LEU A 136 15.98 -7.44 -7.75
CA LEU A 136 15.17 -8.19 -6.78
C LEU A 136 14.67 -9.50 -7.41
N GLN A 137 14.19 -9.47 -8.65
CA GLN A 137 13.69 -10.65 -9.36
C GLN A 137 14.76 -11.74 -9.46
N SER A 138 15.98 -11.36 -9.85
CA SER A 138 17.13 -12.28 -9.90
C SER A 138 17.52 -12.89 -8.55
N LYS A 139 17.01 -12.34 -7.43
CA LYS A 139 17.30 -12.75 -6.05
C LYS A 139 16.04 -13.12 -5.27
N SER A 140 14.90 -13.33 -5.94
CA SER A 140 13.59 -13.59 -5.30
C SER A 140 13.59 -14.86 -4.45
N SER A 141 14.46 -15.83 -4.74
CA SER A 141 14.65 -17.02 -3.91
C SER A 141 15.32 -16.74 -2.55
N MET A 142 16.11 -15.66 -2.45
CA MET A 142 16.87 -15.27 -1.27
C MET A 142 16.20 -14.15 -0.46
N VAL A 143 15.33 -13.36 -1.09
CA VAL A 143 14.62 -12.24 -0.46
C VAL A 143 13.16 -12.61 -0.27
N SER A 144 12.68 -12.54 0.98
CA SER A 144 11.24 -12.71 1.23
C SER A 144 10.50 -11.42 0.92
N SER A 145 9.40 -11.51 0.19
CA SER A 145 8.58 -10.36 -0.21
C SER A 145 7.11 -10.62 0.10
N TYR A 146 6.42 -9.62 0.64
CA TYR A 146 5.05 -9.74 1.14
C TYR A 146 4.18 -8.54 0.72
N LEU A 147 2.89 -8.78 0.54
CA LEU A 147 1.86 -7.77 0.27
C LEU A 147 1.68 -6.80 1.46
N GLY A 148 1.88 -7.28 2.68
CA GLY A 148 1.82 -6.41 3.84
C GLY A 148 2.02 -7.09 5.17
N ARG A 149 1.98 -6.26 6.23
CA ARG A 149 1.99 -6.67 7.63
C ARG A 149 1.27 -5.67 8.55
N PRO A 150 0.66 -6.13 9.65
CA PRO A 150 -0.24 -5.31 10.44
C PRO A 150 0.51 -4.40 11.41
N TRP A 151 0.73 -3.13 11.06
CA TRP A 151 1.37 -2.19 11.98
C TRP A 151 0.51 -1.95 13.24
N ARG A 152 -0.82 -2.10 13.13
CA ARG A 152 -1.78 -2.00 14.23
C ARG A 152 -2.82 -3.13 14.20
N ASN A 153 -3.53 -3.32 15.30
CA ASN A 153 -4.34 -4.52 15.54
C ASN A 153 -5.48 -4.68 14.53
N TYR A 154 -6.06 -3.59 14.05
CA TYR A 154 -7.17 -3.61 13.10
C TYR A 154 -6.72 -3.34 11.66
N SER A 155 -5.44 -3.58 11.35
CA SER A 155 -4.84 -3.31 10.03
C SER A 155 -5.75 -3.77 8.90
N ARG A 156 -5.98 -2.91 7.91
CA ARG A 156 -6.91 -3.20 6.81
C ARG A 156 -6.31 -2.85 5.46
N THR A 157 -6.03 -3.87 4.67
CA THR A 157 -5.48 -3.75 3.32
C THR A 157 -6.20 -4.72 2.40
N VAL A 158 -6.58 -4.29 1.21
CA VAL A 158 -7.11 -5.19 0.17
C VAL A 158 -6.34 -5.03 -1.14
N VAL A 159 -6.23 -6.13 -1.88
CA VAL A 159 -5.64 -6.17 -3.23
C VAL A 159 -6.68 -6.78 -4.18
N LEU A 160 -7.13 -5.99 -5.14
CA LEU A 160 -8.26 -6.27 -6.02
C LEU A 160 -7.80 -6.19 -7.48
N GLU A 161 -8.18 -7.16 -8.30
CA GLU A 161 -8.05 -7.12 -9.77
C GLU A 161 -6.63 -6.79 -10.25
N SER A 162 -5.62 -7.14 -9.46
CA SER A 162 -4.25 -6.69 -9.66
C SER A 162 -3.36 -7.82 -10.16
N TYR A 163 -2.37 -7.46 -10.98
CA TYR A 163 -1.29 -8.36 -11.33
C TYR A 163 -0.31 -8.50 -10.17
N ILE A 164 -0.02 -9.73 -9.76
CA ILE A 164 0.96 -10.04 -8.72
C ILE A 164 2.03 -10.96 -9.32
N ASP A 165 3.27 -10.47 -9.37
CA ASP A 165 4.40 -11.24 -9.88
C ASP A 165 4.92 -12.29 -8.88
N ASP A 166 5.76 -13.21 -9.34
CA ASP A 166 6.13 -14.45 -8.61
C ASP A 166 7.10 -14.27 -7.43
N PHE A 167 7.63 -13.06 -7.23
CA PHE A 167 8.52 -12.73 -6.13
C PHE A 167 7.81 -12.67 -4.76
N ILE A 168 6.48 -12.50 -4.76
CA ILE A 168 5.67 -12.52 -3.53
C ILE A 168 5.61 -13.95 -2.99
N LYS A 169 5.92 -14.10 -1.70
CA LYS A 169 5.87 -15.42 -1.03
C LYS A 169 4.46 -16.00 -1.11
N PRO A 170 4.29 -17.34 -1.23
CA PRO A 170 2.97 -17.97 -1.25
C PRO A 170 2.09 -17.62 -0.05
N GLN A 171 2.69 -17.37 1.12
CA GLN A 171 2.01 -16.89 2.32
C GLN A 171 1.30 -15.54 2.11
N GLY A 172 1.77 -14.72 1.16
CA GLY A 172 1.23 -13.41 0.79
C GLY A 172 1.53 -12.32 1.82
N TRP A 173 1.24 -12.60 3.08
CA TRP A 173 1.27 -11.65 4.19
C TRP A 173 2.24 -12.12 5.28
N THR A 174 2.77 -11.19 6.07
CA THR A 174 3.64 -11.51 7.21
C THR A 174 3.19 -10.81 8.49
N ASN A 175 3.41 -11.42 9.64
CA ASN A 175 3.00 -10.85 10.92
C ASN A 175 3.92 -9.70 11.32
N TRP A 176 3.43 -8.79 12.17
CA TRP A 176 4.26 -7.71 12.71
C TRP A 176 5.14 -8.21 13.85
N VAL A 177 4.51 -8.67 14.94
CA VAL A 177 5.14 -9.31 16.09
C VAL A 177 4.18 -10.35 16.65
N GLY A 178 4.62 -11.61 16.72
CA GLY A 178 3.78 -12.70 17.26
C GLY A 178 2.45 -12.81 16.53
N GLU A 179 1.36 -13.03 17.28
CA GLU A 179 -0.01 -13.17 16.74
C GLU A 179 -0.86 -11.89 16.88
N GLN A 180 -0.23 -10.76 17.22
CA GLN A 180 -0.93 -9.50 17.44
C GLN A 180 -1.70 -9.06 16.18
N GLY A 181 -3.01 -8.86 16.32
CA GLY A 181 -3.88 -8.36 15.26
C GLY A 181 -4.29 -9.41 14.22
N LEU A 182 -3.77 -10.65 14.26
CA LEU A 182 -4.03 -11.65 13.21
C LEU A 182 -5.50 -12.14 13.19
N ASP A 183 -6.21 -11.94 14.30
CA ASP A 183 -7.63 -12.26 14.49
C ASP A 183 -8.56 -11.07 14.19
N THR A 184 -8.02 -9.85 14.11
CA THR A 184 -8.79 -8.59 14.08
C THR A 184 -8.48 -7.71 12.87
N LEU A 185 -7.36 -7.95 12.19
CA LEU A 185 -7.05 -7.35 10.89
C LEU A 185 -8.05 -7.79 9.82
N TYR A 186 -8.07 -7.08 8.70
CA TYR A 186 -8.80 -7.48 7.49
C TYR A 186 -7.87 -7.36 6.28
N TYR A 187 -7.30 -8.50 5.86
CA TYR A 187 -6.49 -8.61 4.65
C TYR A 187 -7.23 -9.39 3.58
N GLY A 188 -7.56 -8.70 2.50
CA GLY A 188 -8.42 -9.22 1.46
C GLY A 188 -7.73 -9.33 0.10
N GLU A 189 -8.02 -10.39 -0.63
CA GLU A 189 -7.63 -10.56 -2.03
C GLU A 189 -8.87 -10.89 -2.88
N TYR A 190 -9.07 -10.18 -4.00
CA TYR A 190 -10.17 -10.38 -4.95
C TYR A 190 -9.66 -10.36 -6.39
N ASP A 191 -10.01 -11.40 -7.15
CA ASP A 191 -9.75 -11.53 -8.60
C ASP A 191 -8.35 -11.10 -9.09
N ASN A 192 -7.32 -11.34 -8.27
CA ASN A 192 -5.94 -11.05 -8.63
C ASN A 192 -5.40 -12.10 -9.60
N TYR A 193 -4.54 -11.68 -10.53
CA TYR A 193 -3.97 -12.53 -11.55
C TYR A 193 -2.43 -12.44 -11.57
N GLY A 194 -1.79 -13.30 -12.36
CA GLY A 194 -0.34 -13.42 -12.39
C GLY A 194 0.19 -14.55 -11.50
N PRO A 195 1.49 -14.87 -11.61
CA PRO A 195 2.06 -16.06 -10.99
C PRO A 195 2.13 -15.99 -9.44
N GLY A 196 2.08 -14.80 -8.84
CA GLY A 196 2.05 -14.58 -7.40
C GLY A 196 0.64 -14.55 -6.77
N SER A 197 -0.43 -14.63 -7.57
CA SER A 197 -1.79 -14.40 -7.08
C SER A 197 -2.48 -15.62 -6.45
N GLY A 198 -1.90 -16.82 -6.55
CA GLY A 198 -2.52 -18.04 -6.02
C GLY A 198 -2.72 -18.02 -4.50
N THR A 199 -3.94 -18.32 -4.04
CA THR A 199 -4.34 -18.17 -2.63
C THR A 199 -4.28 -19.45 -1.79
N ASP A 200 -4.11 -20.62 -2.41
CA ASP A 200 -4.13 -21.96 -1.75
C ASP A 200 -3.09 -22.15 -0.63
N ARG A 201 -2.05 -21.30 -0.59
CA ARG A 201 -0.94 -21.38 0.37
C ARG A 201 -0.75 -20.09 1.19
N ARG A 202 -1.77 -19.23 1.18
CA ARG A 202 -1.79 -18.02 2.00
C ARG A 202 -1.81 -18.38 3.48
N VAL A 203 -1.52 -17.38 4.31
CA VAL A 203 -1.64 -17.48 5.76
C VAL A 203 -3.04 -17.96 6.19
N THR A 204 -3.12 -18.68 7.30
CA THR A 204 -4.38 -19.21 7.85
C THR A 204 -4.96 -18.33 8.95
N TRP A 205 -4.71 -17.02 8.90
CA TRP A 205 -5.16 -16.08 9.92
C TRP A 205 -6.65 -15.84 9.80
N ALA A 206 -7.35 -15.63 10.92
CA ALA A 206 -8.80 -15.39 10.88
C ALA A 206 -9.15 -14.07 10.18
N GLY A 207 -8.25 -13.07 10.21
CA GLY A 207 -8.41 -11.81 9.49
C GLY A 207 -8.01 -11.85 8.01
N TYR A 208 -7.56 -12.98 7.48
CA TYR A 208 -7.29 -13.13 6.04
C TYR A 208 -8.52 -13.64 5.30
N HIS A 209 -8.82 -13.02 4.16
CA HIS A 209 -10.02 -13.27 3.36
C HIS A 209 -9.69 -13.39 1.88
N VAL A 210 -10.12 -14.48 1.25
CA VAL A 210 -10.39 -14.51 -0.20
C VAL A 210 -11.79 -13.95 -0.37
N MET A 211 -11.89 -12.76 -0.97
CA MET A 211 -13.11 -11.96 -0.96
C MET A 211 -14.08 -12.40 -2.05
N ASP A 212 -15.37 -12.16 -1.83
CA ASP A 212 -16.36 -12.16 -2.91
C ASP A 212 -16.57 -10.75 -3.48
N TYR A 213 -17.46 -10.63 -4.48
CA TYR A 213 -17.78 -9.37 -5.13
C TYR A 213 -18.32 -8.31 -4.16
N TYR A 214 -19.18 -8.71 -3.21
CA TYR A 214 -19.84 -7.78 -2.30
C TYR A 214 -18.88 -7.25 -1.25
N ASP A 215 -17.96 -8.10 -0.78
CA ASP A 215 -16.87 -7.66 0.08
C ASP A 215 -15.96 -6.68 -0.67
N ALA A 216 -15.57 -7.02 -1.90
CA ALA A 216 -14.64 -6.25 -2.72
C ALA A 216 -15.20 -4.88 -3.15
N SER A 217 -16.50 -4.80 -3.47
CA SER A 217 -17.12 -3.55 -3.90
C SER A 217 -17.03 -2.43 -2.86
N ASN A 218 -16.99 -2.76 -1.56
CA ASN A 218 -16.85 -1.80 -0.46
C ASN A 218 -15.50 -1.05 -0.46
N PHE A 219 -14.51 -1.55 -1.20
CA PHE A 219 -13.15 -1.00 -1.25
C PHE A 219 -12.84 -0.30 -2.58
N THR A 220 -13.86 -0.11 -3.41
CA THR A 220 -13.77 0.64 -4.69
C THR A 220 -13.75 2.15 -4.45
N VAL A 221 -13.46 2.92 -5.50
CA VAL A 221 -13.37 4.39 -5.41
C VAL A 221 -14.71 5.00 -4.96
N SER A 222 -15.83 4.54 -5.51
CA SER A 222 -17.16 5.06 -5.20
C SER A 222 -17.53 4.80 -3.73
N GLU A 223 -17.34 3.57 -3.26
CA GLU A 223 -17.81 3.18 -1.92
C GLU A 223 -16.83 3.59 -0.81
N PHE A 224 -15.52 3.42 -1.04
CA PHE A 224 -14.53 3.55 0.03
C PHE A 224 -14.14 5.00 0.33
N ILE A 225 -14.12 5.85 -0.71
CA ILE A 225 -13.66 7.24 -0.61
C ILE A 225 -14.67 8.24 -1.18
N ALA A 226 -15.90 7.80 -1.48
CA ALA A 226 -16.96 8.63 -2.05
C ALA A 226 -16.48 9.41 -3.28
N GLY A 227 -15.81 8.71 -4.21
CA GLY A 227 -15.05 9.32 -5.30
C GLY A 227 -15.83 10.37 -6.10
N GLU A 228 -17.08 10.09 -6.45
CA GLU A 228 -17.96 10.97 -7.22
C GLU A 228 -18.19 12.32 -6.56
N GLU A 229 -18.14 12.39 -5.22
CA GLU A 229 -18.37 13.64 -4.49
C GLU A 229 -17.25 14.67 -4.70
N TRP A 230 -16.06 14.25 -5.15
CA TRP A 230 -14.89 15.12 -5.22
C TRP A 230 -13.94 14.89 -6.39
N LEU A 231 -13.73 13.65 -6.84
CA LEU A 231 -12.81 13.33 -7.93
C LEU A 231 -13.28 13.91 -9.28
N ASP A 232 -14.59 14.01 -9.49
CA ASP A 232 -15.17 14.66 -10.69
C ASP A 232 -14.69 16.10 -10.88
N SER A 233 -14.33 16.79 -9.78
CA SER A 233 -13.80 18.16 -9.83
C SER A 233 -12.30 18.25 -10.15
N THR A 234 -11.57 17.13 -10.12
CA THR A 234 -10.09 17.10 -10.22
C THR A 234 -9.58 16.95 -11.65
N SER A 235 -10.45 16.58 -12.61
CA SER A 235 -10.12 16.17 -13.98
C SER A 235 -9.23 14.92 -14.11
N PHE A 236 -8.93 14.22 -13.01
CA PHE A 236 -8.17 12.97 -13.03
C PHE A 236 -9.11 11.80 -13.34
N PRO A 237 -8.70 10.85 -14.19
CA PRO A 237 -9.50 9.68 -14.48
C PRO A 237 -9.57 8.75 -13.26
N TYR A 238 -10.72 8.12 -13.06
CA TYR A 238 -10.91 7.05 -12.08
C TYR A 238 -11.98 6.10 -12.59
N ASP A 239 -11.88 4.84 -12.15
CA ASP A 239 -12.93 3.84 -12.31
C ASP A 239 -13.65 3.71 -10.96
N GLY A 240 -14.98 3.88 -10.93
CA GLY A 240 -15.74 3.97 -9.68
C GLY A 240 -15.85 2.63 -8.93
N GLY A 241 -16.07 1.54 -9.67
CA GLY A 241 -16.32 0.20 -9.14
C GLY A 241 -15.26 -0.83 -9.54
N LEU A 242 -15.63 -2.11 -9.42
CA LEU A 242 -14.93 -3.28 -9.99
C LEU A 242 -15.23 -3.39 -11.49
#